data_AF-A0AAV4PG16-F1
#
_entry.id   AF-A0AAV4PG16-F1
#
_cell.length_a   1.000
_cell.length_b   1.000
_cell.length_c   1.000
_cell.angle_alpha   90.00
_cell.angle_beta   90.00
_cell.angle_gamma   90.00
#
_symmetry.space_group_name_H-M   'P 1'
#
loop_
_entity.id
_entity.type
_entity.pdbx_description
1 polymer ?
#
loop_
_entity_poly.entity_id
_entity_poly.type
_entity_poly.pdbx_seq_one_letter_code
_entity_poly.pdbx_strand_id
1 'polypeptide(L)'
;MYSDVKNIQSEIFEIAGEQKDKRISMAMLMKEQNNLNISDASLSKLRPFIEFEEVVDRVDNIFHPVTQKKGEISHLAKNSIKELRNIVSLTKALGVKIPILICPGLAHNISLFSGMFFQCIFSPKPSKKKNLFNILAAGGRYDKLIQTFKLKSLESGKTLNQSAVGASIAIESIVAAENDFNESLKLGIADFLIHSEGAGMADEKATLLKEVLDLGIRATVLYDKNMTLDDAADFCRNHGVQHILVLRKEDPAIIKVRFVDKEKVSEKRIYRSELKEQLPKICLKILPESKVDNNRNSSYSNTLLFNVRFLASDKNHANKKREPNIRSQVITALQTTPSRIWELIPLDLKMDVINKIISFCDVSANEECIRRSFDEGIIPGFPNKFRKYLSQLCEEMCDIRAKTPNCAIILYSLIDSNFRILI
;
A
#
# COMPACT_ATOMS: atom_id res chain seq x y z
N MET A 1 -28.80 -16.94 32.07
CA MET A 1 -28.08 -18.12 31.54
C MET A 1 -26.61 -17.84 31.16
N TYR A 2 -26.14 -16.59 31.27
CA TYR A 2 -24.72 -16.19 31.32
C TYR A 2 -24.54 -15.15 32.43
N SER A 3 -25.24 -15.30 33.56
CA SER A 3 -25.29 -14.32 34.66
C SER A 3 -23.90 -13.99 35.18
N ASP A 4 -23.08 -15.03 35.30
CA ASP A 4 -21.75 -14.96 35.89
C ASP A 4 -20.80 -14.15 34.99
N VAL A 5 -21.01 -14.22 33.67
CA VAL A 5 -20.23 -13.48 32.65
C VAL A 5 -20.68 -12.03 32.52
N LYS A 6 -21.95 -11.72 32.84
CA LYS A 6 -22.51 -10.37 32.71
C LYS A 6 -21.83 -9.36 33.63
N ASN A 7 -21.37 -9.80 34.80
CA ASN A 7 -20.75 -8.93 35.80
C ASN A 7 -19.26 -8.66 35.53
N ILE A 8 -18.61 -9.52 34.74
CA ILE A 8 -17.16 -9.49 34.43
C ILE A 8 -16.88 -9.15 32.96
N GLN A 9 -17.92 -8.79 32.20
CA GLN A 9 -17.82 -8.54 30.76
C GLN A 9 -16.79 -7.45 30.42
N SER A 10 -16.74 -6.38 31.22
CA SER A 10 -15.78 -5.29 31.05
C SER A 10 -14.34 -5.76 31.24
N GLU A 11 -14.09 -6.61 32.23
CA GLU A 11 -12.76 -7.17 32.53
C GLU A 11 -12.28 -8.10 31.41
N ILE A 12 -13.18 -8.96 30.88
CA ILE A 12 -12.88 -9.81 29.72
C ILE A 12 -12.48 -8.95 28.51
N PHE A 13 -13.15 -7.83 28.27
CA PHE A 13 -12.84 -6.94 27.16
C PHE A 13 -11.54 -6.17 27.35
N GLU A 14 -11.22 -5.76 28.57
CA GLU A 14 -9.96 -5.10 28.90
C GLU A 14 -8.77 -6.04 28.63
N ILE A 15 -8.82 -7.26 29.18
CA ILE A 15 -7.79 -8.29 28.97
C ILE A 15 -7.67 -8.66 27.48
N ALA A 16 -8.79 -8.72 26.75
CA ALA A 16 -8.78 -8.98 25.31
C ALA A 16 -8.13 -7.83 24.52
N GLY A 17 -8.35 -6.60 24.96
CA GLY A 17 -7.73 -5.39 24.43
C GLY A 17 -6.20 -5.36 24.58
N GLU A 18 -5.64 -6.07 25.55
CA GLU A 18 -4.18 -6.19 25.73
C GLU A 18 -3.54 -7.23 24.79
N GLN A 19 -4.31 -8.20 24.28
CA GLN A 19 -3.78 -9.22 23.37
C GLN A 19 -3.24 -8.60 22.08
N LYS A 20 -2.33 -9.29 21.39
CA LYS A 20 -1.75 -8.78 20.14
C LYS A 20 -2.77 -8.73 19.00
N ASP A 21 -3.62 -9.74 18.92
CA ASP A 21 -4.70 -9.87 17.93
C ASP A 21 -6.01 -9.17 18.36
N LYS A 22 -6.06 -8.63 19.58
CA LYS A 22 -7.22 -7.92 20.15
C LYS A 22 -8.50 -8.75 20.15
N ARG A 23 -8.36 -10.06 20.37
CA ARG A 23 -9.44 -11.04 20.41
C ARG A 23 -9.55 -11.68 21.80
N ILE A 24 -10.75 -12.07 22.16
CA ILE A 24 -11.01 -13.02 23.24
C ILE A 24 -10.63 -14.39 22.68
N SER A 25 -9.75 -15.12 23.35
CA SER A 25 -9.36 -16.49 22.99
C SER A 25 -9.67 -17.47 24.13
N MET A 26 -9.88 -18.74 23.81
CA MET A 26 -10.10 -19.75 24.85
C MET A 26 -8.87 -19.91 25.76
N ALA A 27 -7.67 -19.78 25.20
CA ALA A 27 -6.43 -19.79 25.97
C ALA A 27 -6.37 -18.66 27.00
N MET A 28 -6.81 -17.45 26.61
CA MET A 28 -6.94 -16.31 27.52
C MET A 28 -7.91 -16.60 28.66
N LEU A 29 -9.13 -17.05 28.31
CA LEU A 29 -10.16 -17.29 29.32
C LEU A 29 -9.81 -18.43 30.28
N MET A 30 -9.12 -19.47 29.81
CA MET A 30 -8.61 -20.55 30.67
C MET A 30 -7.51 -20.04 31.61
N LYS A 31 -6.63 -19.16 31.13
CA LYS A 31 -5.57 -18.56 31.97
C LYS A 31 -6.16 -17.69 33.09
N GLU A 32 -7.16 -16.87 32.76
CA GLU A 32 -7.77 -15.91 33.69
C GLU A 32 -9.00 -16.47 34.42
N GLN A 33 -9.27 -17.77 34.28
CA GLN A 33 -10.48 -18.41 34.78
C GLN A 33 -10.72 -18.19 36.28
N ASN A 34 -9.67 -18.35 37.09
CA ASN A 34 -9.73 -18.18 38.54
C ASN A 34 -9.92 -16.71 38.93
N ASN A 35 -9.27 -15.79 38.22
CA ASN A 35 -9.35 -14.35 38.49
C ASN A 35 -10.75 -13.80 38.14
N LEU A 36 -11.31 -14.27 37.03
CA LEU A 36 -12.61 -13.87 36.52
C LEU A 36 -13.78 -14.68 37.14
N ASN A 37 -13.50 -15.64 38.02
CA ASN A 37 -14.47 -16.55 38.64
C ASN A 37 -15.42 -17.22 37.61
N ILE A 38 -14.90 -17.62 36.46
CA ILE A 38 -15.69 -18.25 35.39
C ILE A 38 -15.73 -19.76 35.62
N SER A 39 -16.93 -20.34 35.70
CA SER A 39 -17.10 -21.79 35.80
C SER A 39 -16.75 -22.52 34.50
N ASP A 40 -16.24 -23.75 34.60
CA ASP A 40 -15.97 -24.63 33.43
C ASP A 40 -17.20 -24.82 32.55
N ALA A 41 -18.37 -24.88 33.18
CA ALA A 41 -19.65 -24.98 32.48
C ALA A 41 -19.95 -23.74 31.63
N SER A 42 -19.57 -22.54 32.10
CA SER A 42 -19.71 -21.29 31.35
C SER A 42 -18.68 -21.20 30.22
N LEU A 43 -17.41 -21.57 30.48
CA LEU A 43 -16.37 -21.64 29.43
C LEU A 43 -16.75 -22.59 28.30
N SER A 44 -17.23 -23.79 28.63
CA SER A 44 -17.67 -24.79 27.65
C SER A 44 -18.81 -24.27 26.77
N LYS A 45 -19.71 -23.44 27.34
CA LYS A 45 -20.82 -22.81 26.60
C LYS A 45 -20.40 -21.60 25.77
N LEU A 46 -19.34 -20.90 26.16
CA LEU A 46 -18.80 -19.74 25.42
C LEU A 46 -17.91 -20.16 24.26
N ARG A 47 -17.17 -21.26 24.42
CA ARG A 47 -16.24 -21.83 23.45
C ARG A 47 -16.71 -21.77 21.98
N PRO A 48 -17.89 -22.28 21.62
CA PRO A 48 -18.32 -22.29 20.21
C PRO A 48 -18.51 -20.89 19.61
N PHE A 49 -18.76 -19.87 20.42
CA PHE A 49 -18.89 -18.48 19.95
C PHE A 49 -17.54 -17.78 19.81
N ILE A 50 -16.60 -18.10 20.71
CA ILE A 50 -15.26 -17.49 20.76
C ILE A 50 -14.36 -18.06 19.66
N GLU A 51 -14.41 -19.37 19.45
CA GLU A 51 -13.62 -20.05 18.41
C GLU A 51 -14.24 -19.90 17.01
N PHE A 52 -15.38 -19.22 16.87
CA PHE A 52 -16.01 -19.01 15.58
C PHE A 52 -15.30 -17.94 14.75
N GLU A 53 -14.75 -18.36 13.61
CA GLU A 53 -14.14 -17.49 12.60
C GLU A 53 -14.44 -18.06 11.21
N GLU A 54 -15.60 -17.69 10.66
CA GLU A 54 -16.10 -18.27 9.41
C GLU A 54 -16.94 -17.28 8.61
N VAL A 55 -17.29 -17.65 7.37
CA VAL A 55 -18.21 -16.86 6.53
C VAL A 55 -19.59 -16.71 7.17
N VAL A 56 -20.28 -15.61 6.84
CA VAL A 56 -21.57 -15.21 7.46
C VAL A 56 -22.68 -16.27 7.35
N ASP A 57 -22.62 -17.14 6.34
CA ASP A 57 -23.63 -18.19 6.11
C ASP A 57 -23.59 -19.28 7.19
N ARG A 58 -22.46 -19.45 7.89
CA ARG A 58 -22.30 -20.44 8.98
C ARG A 58 -22.77 -19.93 10.34
N VAL A 59 -23.05 -18.63 10.47
CA VAL A 59 -23.37 -17.98 11.76
C VAL A 59 -24.62 -18.57 12.41
N ASP A 60 -25.66 -18.91 11.64
CA ASP A 60 -26.92 -19.44 12.18
C ASP A 60 -26.71 -20.75 12.94
N ASN A 61 -25.79 -21.61 12.49
CA ASN A 61 -25.54 -22.91 13.12
C ASN A 61 -25.05 -22.76 14.57
N ILE A 62 -24.23 -21.75 14.82
CA ILE A 62 -23.64 -21.49 16.13
C ILE A 62 -24.55 -20.62 17.00
N PHE A 63 -25.24 -19.64 16.39
CA PHE A 63 -26.13 -18.73 17.13
C PHE A 63 -27.57 -19.22 17.30
N HIS A 64 -27.91 -20.39 16.75
CA HIS A 64 -29.22 -21.02 16.92
C HIS A 64 -29.70 -21.08 18.39
N PRO A 65 -28.87 -21.53 19.37
CA PRO A 65 -29.31 -21.64 20.77
C PRO A 65 -29.64 -20.29 21.43
N VAL A 66 -29.11 -19.20 20.88
CA VAL A 66 -29.32 -17.82 21.36
C VAL A 66 -30.55 -17.22 20.68
N THR A 67 -30.66 -17.40 19.37
CA THR A 67 -31.71 -16.78 18.53
C THR A 67 -33.07 -17.47 18.67
N GLN A 68 -33.16 -18.74 19.07
CA GLN A 68 -34.46 -19.38 19.30
C GLN A 68 -35.21 -18.87 20.53
N LYS A 69 -34.51 -18.31 21.51
CA LYS A 69 -35.12 -17.87 22.78
C LYS A 69 -35.95 -16.61 22.59
N LYS A 70 -36.91 -16.37 23.49
CA LYS A 70 -37.62 -15.09 23.60
C LYS A 70 -36.87 -14.17 24.56
N GLY A 71 -36.74 -12.89 24.22
CA GLY A 71 -36.10 -11.88 25.05
C GLY A 71 -35.20 -10.93 24.28
N GLU A 72 -34.74 -9.88 24.96
CA GLU A 72 -33.93 -8.79 24.38
C GLU A 72 -32.64 -9.30 23.74
N ILE A 73 -31.91 -10.21 24.40
CA ILE A 73 -30.65 -10.78 23.90
C ILE A 73 -30.85 -11.51 22.56
N SER A 74 -31.95 -12.26 22.44
CA SER A 74 -32.29 -12.96 21.20
C SER A 74 -32.62 -11.99 20.07
N HIS A 75 -33.35 -10.92 20.38
CA HIS A 75 -33.65 -9.86 19.42
C HIS A 75 -32.39 -9.12 18.95
N LEU A 76 -31.50 -8.76 19.88
CA LEU A 76 -30.20 -8.16 19.57
C LEU A 76 -29.37 -9.08 18.68
N ALA A 77 -29.24 -10.36 19.03
CA ALA A 77 -28.49 -11.33 18.22
C ALA A 77 -29.06 -11.46 16.81
N LYS A 78 -30.38 -11.58 16.65
CA LYS A 78 -31.03 -11.66 15.32
C LYS A 78 -30.77 -10.42 14.48
N ASN A 79 -30.89 -9.24 15.08
CA ASN A 79 -30.67 -7.98 14.37
C ASN A 79 -29.21 -7.84 13.96
N SER A 80 -28.25 -8.13 14.85
CA SER A 80 -26.83 -8.08 14.52
C SER A 80 -26.46 -9.04 13.39
N ILE A 81 -26.99 -10.27 13.40
CA ILE A 81 -26.74 -11.25 12.32
C ILE A 81 -27.33 -10.75 10.99
N LYS A 82 -28.54 -10.18 11.01
CA LYS A 82 -29.17 -9.59 9.82
C LYS A 82 -28.36 -8.43 9.26
N GLU A 83 -27.88 -7.53 10.12
CA GLU A 83 -27.03 -6.40 9.71
C GLU A 83 -25.70 -6.88 9.10
N LEU A 84 -25.04 -7.85 9.73
CA LEU A 84 -23.80 -8.44 9.22
C LEU A 84 -24.00 -9.08 7.83
N ARG A 85 -25.12 -9.78 7.60
CA ARG A 85 -25.46 -10.30 6.27
C ARG A 85 -25.62 -9.20 5.23
N ASN A 86 -26.31 -8.12 5.59
CA ASN A 86 -26.47 -6.98 4.69
C ASN A 86 -25.11 -6.36 4.34
N ILE A 87 -24.22 -6.19 5.32
CA ILE A 87 -22.86 -5.69 5.10
C ILE A 87 -22.08 -6.60 4.15
N VAL A 88 -22.10 -7.92 4.37
CA VAL A 88 -21.42 -8.89 3.49
C VAL A 88 -22.03 -8.89 2.08
N SER A 89 -23.34 -8.74 1.95
CA SER A 89 -24.00 -8.64 0.65
C SER A 89 -23.60 -7.38 -0.11
N LEU A 90 -23.58 -6.22 0.58
CA LEU A 90 -23.21 -4.95 -0.02
C LEU A 90 -21.75 -4.91 -0.44
N THR A 91 -20.84 -5.45 0.38
CA THR A 91 -19.40 -5.54 0.04
C THR A 91 -19.16 -6.40 -1.19
N LYS A 92 -19.88 -7.54 -1.32
CA LYS A 92 -19.88 -8.35 -2.55
C LYS A 92 -20.37 -7.55 -3.76
N ALA A 93 -21.47 -6.82 -3.64
CA ALA A 93 -22.02 -6.00 -4.71
C ALA A 93 -21.08 -4.86 -5.14
N LEU A 94 -20.30 -4.31 -4.20
CA LEU A 94 -19.26 -3.30 -4.46
C LEU A 94 -17.97 -3.89 -5.06
N GLY A 95 -17.89 -5.21 -5.25
CA GLY A 95 -16.73 -5.87 -5.84
C GLY A 95 -15.55 -6.06 -4.89
N VAL A 96 -15.78 -6.03 -3.56
CA VAL A 96 -14.75 -6.35 -2.57
C VAL A 96 -14.34 -7.81 -2.71
N LYS A 97 -13.07 -8.05 -3.05
CA LYS A 97 -12.52 -9.40 -3.27
C LYS A 97 -11.89 -10.04 -2.03
N ILE A 98 -11.67 -9.24 -0.99
CA ILE A 98 -11.03 -9.70 0.25
C ILE A 98 -12.04 -10.57 1.01
N PRO A 99 -11.65 -11.77 1.49
CA PRO A 99 -12.51 -12.61 2.31
C PRO A 99 -12.97 -11.88 3.58
N ILE A 100 -14.26 -11.99 3.90
CA ILE A 100 -14.85 -11.43 5.13
C ILE A 100 -15.25 -12.60 6.03
N LEU A 101 -14.65 -12.65 7.22
CA LEU A 101 -14.93 -13.64 8.25
C LEU A 101 -15.63 -12.96 9.43
N ILE A 102 -16.59 -13.65 10.03
CA ILE A 102 -17.33 -13.20 11.20
C ILE A 102 -16.65 -13.79 12.44
N CYS A 103 -16.18 -12.90 13.32
CA CYS A 103 -15.45 -13.27 14.54
C CYS A 103 -16.10 -12.61 15.77
N PRO A 104 -17.03 -13.29 16.47
CA PRO A 104 -17.67 -12.74 17.67
C PRO A 104 -16.70 -12.47 18.82
N GLY A 105 -15.58 -13.21 18.88
CA GLY A 105 -14.51 -12.99 19.86
C GLY A 105 -13.70 -11.71 19.63
N LEU A 106 -13.96 -10.95 18.55
CA LEU A 106 -13.23 -9.72 18.27
C LEU A 106 -13.63 -8.60 19.25
N ALA A 107 -12.68 -8.16 20.08
CA ALA A 107 -12.98 -7.36 21.25
C ALA A 107 -11.96 -6.22 21.47
N HIS A 108 -11.79 -5.38 20.44
CA HIS A 108 -10.90 -4.22 20.52
C HIS A 108 -11.68 -2.94 20.83
N ASN A 109 -11.29 -2.21 21.88
CA ASN A 109 -11.85 -0.90 22.24
C ASN A 109 -13.39 -0.85 22.18
N ILE A 110 -14.05 -1.90 22.68
CA ILE A 110 -15.51 -2.10 22.56
C ILE A 110 -16.30 -0.90 23.08
N SER A 111 -15.79 -0.18 24.08
CA SER A 111 -16.43 1.01 24.64
C SER A 111 -16.65 2.14 23.62
N LEU A 112 -15.85 2.19 22.55
CA LEU A 112 -15.96 3.20 21.49
C LEU A 112 -17.05 2.84 20.46
N PHE A 113 -17.30 1.54 20.24
CA PHE A 113 -18.17 1.08 19.17
C PHE A 113 -19.58 0.77 19.66
N SER A 114 -20.54 0.85 18.73
CA SER A 114 -21.98 0.72 19.00
C SER A 114 -22.71 -0.08 17.92
N GLY A 115 -21.94 -0.81 17.10
CA GLY A 115 -22.46 -1.67 16.04
C GLY A 115 -21.33 -2.56 15.51
N MET A 116 -21.32 -2.77 14.18
CA MET A 116 -20.21 -3.45 13.49
C MET A 116 -18.85 -2.88 13.91
N PHE A 117 -17.92 -3.79 14.20
CA PHE A 117 -16.48 -3.54 14.31
C PHE A 117 -15.75 -4.53 13.40
N PHE A 118 -14.68 -4.09 12.76
CA PHE A 118 -13.88 -4.93 11.86
C PHE A 118 -12.39 -4.62 11.99
N GLN A 119 -11.60 -5.60 11.55
CA GLN A 119 -10.17 -5.47 11.35
C GLN A 119 -9.79 -6.06 10.00
N CYS A 120 -8.84 -5.42 9.33
CA CYS A 120 -8.17 -5.96 8.16
C CYS A 120 -6.82 -6.51 8.62
N ILE A 121 -6.65 -7.83 8.52
CA ILE A 121 -5.42 -8.51 8.93
C ILE A 121 -4.61 -8.94 7.71
N PHE A 122 -3.30 -8.82 7.82
CA PHE A 122 -2.36 -9.45 6.90
C PHE A 122 -1.70 -10.64 7.61
N SER A 123 -1.87 -11.82 7.01
CA SER A 123 -1.19 -13.04 7.43
C SER A 123 -0.18 -13.41 6.34
N PRO A 124 1.12 -13.10 6.51
CA PRO A 124 2.13 -13.62 5.60
C PRO A 124 2.15 -15.15 5.70
N LYS A 125 2.46 -15.84 4.60
CA LYS A 125 2.62 -17.31 4.60
C LYS A 125 3.49 -17.74 5.80
N PRO A 126 3.18 -18.87 6.45
CA PRO A 126 3.85 -19.26 7.69
C PRO A 126 5.34 -19.48 7.45
N SER A 127 6.14 -18.45 7.72
CA SER A 127 7.57 -18.61 7.93
C SER A 127 7.75 -19.10 9.37
N LYS A 128 8.64 -20.06 9.58
CA LYS A 128 8.83 -20.79 10.86
C LYS A 128 9.21 -19.92 12.07
N LYS A 129 9.27 -18.59 11.95
CA LYS A 129 9.86 -17.73 12.98
C LYS A 129 8.98 -16.63 13.56
N LYS A 130 7.80 -16.31 13.03
CA LYS A 130 7.00 -15.21 13.62
C LYS A 130 5.52 -15.30 13.18
N ASN A 131 4.64 -15.70 14.10
CA ASN A 131 3.20 -15.42 14.02
C ASN A 131 3.01 -13.91 14.27
N LEU A 132 3.36 -13.06 13.30
CA LEU A 132 2.97 -11.66 13.32
C LEU A 132 1.61 -11.54 12.64
N PHE A 133 0.60 -11.28 13.44
CA PHE A 133 -0.65 -10.71 12.96
C PHE A 133 -0.41 -9.21 12.77
N ASN A 134 -0.40 -8.76 11.52
CA ASN A 134 -0.32 -7.32 11.23
C ASN A 134 -1.74 -6.82 10.96
N ILE A 135 -2.32 -6.13 11.95
CA ILE A 135 -3.57 -5.40 11.76
C ILE A 135 -3.25 -4.19 10.88
N LEU A 136 -3.71 -4.21 9.63
CA LEU A 136 -3.47 -3.15 8.65
C LEU A 136 -4.50 -2.02 8.75
N ALA A 137 -5.72 -2.36 9.18
CA ALA A 137 -6.77 -1.38 9.43
C ALA A 137 -7.74 -1.90 10.48
N ALA A 138 -8.38 -0.98 11.19
CA ALA A 138 -9.47 -1.30 12.12
C ALA A 138 -10.51 -0.18 12.10
N GLY A 139 -11.77 -0.54 12.27
CA GLY A 139 -12.86 0.43 12.16
C GLY A 139 -14.18 -0.12 12.64
N GLY A 140 -15.19 0.75 12.69
CA GLY A 140 -16.52 0.36 13.13
C GLY A 140 -17.46 1.55 13.28
N ARG A 141 -18.67 1.24 13.72
CA ARG A 141 -19.72 2.23 14.01
C ARG A 141 -19.63 2.72 15.44
N TYR A 142 -19.62 4.03 15.68
CA TYR A 142 -19.34 4.65 17.00
C TYR A 142 -20.33 5.77 17.38
N ASP A 143 -21.61 5.58 17.07
CA ASP A 143 -22.72 6.47 17.43
C ASP A 143 -22.72 6.87 18.92
N LYS A 144 -22.46 5.90 19.82
CA LYS A 144 -22.44 6.13 21.28
C LYS A 144 -21.34 7.13 21.68
N LEU A 145 -20.17 7.06 21.04
CA LEU A 145 -19.07 7.99 21.29
C LEU A 145 -19.44 9.42 20.90
N ILE A 146 -20.12 9.63 19.79
CA ILE A 146 -20.59 10.97 19.40
C ILE A 146 -21.58 11.52 20.42
N GLN A 147 -22.46 10.65 20.93
CA GLN A 147 -23.44 11.05 21.95
C GLN A 147 -22.77 11.53 23.25
N THR A 148 -21.61 11.01 23.65
CA THR A 148 -20.92 11.46 24.87
C THR A 148 -20.37 12.87 24.77
N PHE A 149 -20.11 13.38 23.56
CA PHE A 149 -19.64 14.75 23.33
C PHE A 149 -20.76 15.77 23.12
N LYS A 150 -22.03 15.35 23.13
CA LYS A 150 -23.15 16.29 23.05
C LYS A 150 -23.20 17.14 24.31
N LEU A 151 -22.97 18.44 24.14
CA LEU A 151 -23.21 19.43 25.18
C LEU A 151 -24.67 19.32 25.65
N LYS A 152 -24.88 19.15 26.96
CA LYS A 152 -26.21 19.11 27.60
C LYS A 152 -27.03 20.41 27.39
N SER A 153 -26.44 21.45 26.78
CA SER A 153 -26.98 22.81 26.62
C SER A 153 -27.97 22.98 25.45
N LEU A 154 -28.09 22.01 24.54
CA LEU A 154 -29.10 22.05 23.47
C LEU A 154 -30.45 21.50 23.98
N GLU A 155 -31.06 22.18 24.95
CA GLU A 155 -32.40 21.92 25.48
C GLU A 155 -33.54 22.31 24.50
N SER A 156 -33.22 22.58 23.22
CA SER A 156 -34.24 22.75 22.18
C SER A 156 -34.60 21.40 21.57
N GLY A 157 -35.31 20.55 22.33
CA GLY A 157 -36.26 19.50 21.93
C GLY A 157 -36.02 18.55 20.73
N LYS A 158 -34.93 18.66 19.98
CA LYS A 158 -34.61 17.88 18.79
C LYS A 158 -33.42 16.99 19.11
N THR A 159 -33.72 15.76 19.52
CA THR A 159 -32.73 14.70 19.63
C THR A 159 -32.23 14.32 18.24
N LEU A 160 -31.17 14.98 17.77
CA LEU A 160 -30.48 14.60 16.54
C LEU A 160 -29.72 13.29 16.78
N ASN A 161 -30.30 12.15 16.37
CA ASN A 161 -29.58 10.87 16.37
C ASN A 161 -28.49 10.91 15.28
N GLN A 162 -27.25 11.14 15.71
CA GLN A 162 -26.09 11.12 14.84
C GLN A 162 -25.52 9.71 14.79
N SER A 163 -25.24 9.24 13.59
CA SER A 163 -24.57 7.96 13.36
C SER A 163 -23.27 8.19 12.62
N ALA A 164 -22.24 7.44 12.98
CA ALA A 164 -20.95 7.51 12.32
C ALA A 164 -20.28 6.15 12.23
N VAL A 165 -19.61 5.94 11.11
CA VAL A 165 -18.75 4.80 10.84
C VAL A 165 -17.43 5.35 10.29
N GLY A 166 -16.34 4.71 10.67
CA GLY A 166 -15.01 5.12 10.27
C GLY A 166 -14.01 3.99 10.42
N ALA A 167 -12.84 4.18 9.82
CA ALA A 167 -11.74 3.24 9.88
C ALA A 167 -10.43 4.00 9.99
N SER A 168 -9.46 3.39 10.67
CA SER A 168 -8.08 3.83 10.74
C SER A 168 -7.20 2.83 10.00
N ILE A 169 -6.23 3.35 9.25
CA ILE A 169 -5.29 2.57 8.43
C ILE A 169 -3.91 2.70 9.07
N ALA A 170 -3.30 1.57 9.41
CA ALA A 170 -1.96 1.50 9.98
C ALA A 170 -0.89 1.62 8.89
N ILE A 171 -0.68 2.85 8.38
CA ILE A 171 0.26 3.14 7.30
C ILE A 171 1.67 2.61 7.63
N GLU A 172 2.14 2.80 8.86
CA GLU A 172 3.45 2.31 9.30
C GLU A 172 3.59 0.79 9.15
N SER A 173 2.53 0.03 9.45
CA SER A 173 2.53 -1.43 9.30
C SER A 173 2.52 -1.86 7.84
N ILE A 174 1.86 -1.09 6.96
CA ILE A 174 1.87 -1.32 5.52
C ILE A 174 3.27 -1.05 4.96
N VAL A 175 3.87 0.09 5.29
CA VAL A 175 5.21 0.48 4.84
C VAL A 175 6.27 -0.50 5.33
N ALA A 176 6.20 -0.93 6.60
CA ALA A 176 7.10 -1.94 7.13
C ALA A 176 6.97 -3.28 6.38
N ALA A 177 5.73 -3.74 6.13
CA ALA A 177 5.50 -4.97 5.37
C ALA A 177 5.96 -4.87 3.90
N GLU A 178 5.82 -3.69 3.27
CA GLU A 178 6.32 -3.42 1.92
C GLU A 178 7.85 -3.42 1.88
N ASN A 179 8.51 -2.82 2.89
CA ASN A 179 9.97 -2.85 3.00
C ASN A 179 10.49 -4.27 3.22
N ASP A 180 9.89 -5.06 4.11
CA ASP A 180 10.25 -6.48 4.30
C ASP A 180 10.08 -7.28 2.99
N PHE A 181 9.00 -7.02 2.25
CA PHE A 181 8.76 -7.62 0.94
C PHE A 181 9.80 -7.17 -0.10
N ASN A 182 10.14 -5.89 -0.15
CA ASN A 182 11.14 -5.35 -1.06
C ASN A 182 12.57 -5.75 -0.70
N GLU A 183 12.91 -5.89 0.58
CA GLU A 183 14.20 -6.46 1.01
C GLU A 183 14.33 -7.92 0.60
N SER A 184 13.21 -8.68 0.59
CA SER A 184 13.20 -10.04 0.05
C SER A 184 13.34 -10.07 -1.48
N LEU A 185 12.91 -9.00 -2.15
CA LEU A 185 13.11 -8.73 -3.58
C LEU A 185 14.33 -7.83 -3.77
N LYS A 186 15.54 -8.26 -3.41
CA LYS A 186 16.77 -7.51 -3.68
C LYS A 186 16.87 -7.17 -5.18
N LEU A 187 16.35 -6.01 -5.57
CA LEU A 187 16.50 -5.40 -6.88
C LEU A 187 17.85 -4.71 -6.84
N GLY A 188 18.88 -5.42 -7.26
CA GLY A 188 20.19 -4.82 -7.46
C GLY A 188 20.19 -3.74 -8.53
N ILE A 189 21.36 -3.14 -8.71
CA ILE A 189 21.63 -2.15 -9.77
C ILE A 189 21.37 -2.70 -11.19
N ALA A 190 21.36 -4.04 -11.34
CA ALA A 190 21.07 -4.75 -12.57
C ALA A 190 20.56 -6.16 -12.26
N ASP A 191 19.89 -6.79 -13.23
CA ASP A 191 19.44 -8.18 -13.16
C ASP A 191 20.58 -9.14 -13.56
N PHE A 192 21.44 -8.71 -14.49
CA PHE A 192 22.62 -9.45 -14.96
C PHE A 192 23.90 -8.61 -14.93
N LEU A 193 25.02 -9.22 -14.54
CA LEU A 193 26.37 -8.73 -14.81
C LEU A 193 26.94 -9.48 -16.01
N ILE A 194 27.45 -8.76 -17.01
CA ILE A 194 28.16 -9.36 -18.15
C ILE A 194 29.66 -9.43 -17.84
N HIS A 195 30.19 -10.64 -17.88
CA HIS A 195 31.59 -10.97 -17.63
C HIS A 195 32.15 -11.82 -18.77
N SER A 196 33.47 -11.87 -18.91
CA SER A 196 34.16 -12.68 -19.92
C SER A 196 35.31 -13.47 -19.28
N GLU A 197 35.41 -14.76 -19.60
CA GLU A 197 36.59 -15.58 -19.26
C GLU A 197 37.75 -15.16 -20.18
N GLY A 198 38.52 -14.17 -19.75
CA GLY A 198 39.71 -13.67 -20.45
C GLY A 198 39.65 -12.20 -20.84
N ALA A 199 40.84 -11.63 -21.07
CA ALA A 199 41.00 -10.24 -21.49
C ALA A 199 40.70 -10.03 -22.99
N GLY A 200 40.31 -8.80 -23.35
CA GLY A 200 40.16 -8.40 -24.76
C GLY A 200 38.80 -8.67 -25.40
N MET A 201 37.75 -8.88 -24.59
CA MET A 201 36.37 -9.11 -25.05
C MET A 201 35.45 -7.87 -24.84
N ALA A 202 35.99 -6.66 -24.93
CA ALA A 202 35.26 -5.44 -24.58
C ALA A 202 34.09 -5.17 -25.53
N ASP A 203 34.31 -5.38 -26.83
CA ASP A 203 33.33 -5.12 -27.89
C ASP A 203 32.20 -6.16 -27.86
N GLU A 204 32.53 -7.42 -27.58
CA GLU A 204 31.57 -8.51 -27.42
C GLU A 204 30.68 -8.29 -26.19
N LYS A 205 31.27 -7.86 -25.07
CA LYS A 205 30.52 -7.48 -23.86
C LYS A 205 29.58 -6.31 -24.13
N ALA A 206 30.03 -5.28 -24.85
CA ALA A 206 29.20 -4.13 -25.20
C ALA A 206 28.06 -4.51 -26.16
N THR A 207 28.33 -5.40 -27.11
CA THR A 207 27.31 -5.92 -28.04
C THR A 207 26.25 -6.72 -27.30
N LEU A 208 26.66 -7.62 -26.40
CA LEU A 208 25.74 -8.38 -25.58
C LEU A 208 24.93 -7.48 -24.64
N LEU A 209 25.57 -6.46 -24.05
CA LEU A 209 24.89 -5.48 -23.21
C LEU A 209 23.77 -4.80 -23.99
N LYS A 210 24.03 -4.35 -25.22
CA LYS A 210 23.01 -3.77 -26.09
C LYS A 210 21.87 -4.75 -26.37
N GLU A 211 22.19 -5.99 -26.74
CA GLU A 211 21.17 -7.03 -27.01
C GLU A 211 20.25 -7.29 -25.80
N VAL A 212 20.80 -7.29 -24.59
CA VAL A 212 20.03 -7.50 -23.36
C VAL A 212 19.19 -6.26 -23.01
N LEU A 213 19.75 -5.05 -23.19
CA LEU A 213 19.03 -3.80 -22.98
C LEU A 213 17.88 -3.60 -23.98
N ASP A 214 18.06 -4.02 -25.23
CA ASP A 214 17.01 -3.99 -26.27
C ASP A 214 15.82 -4.91 -25.93
N LEU A 215 16.02 -5.88 -25.03
CA LEU A 215 14.94 -6.72 -24.47
C LEU A 215 14.25 -6.10 -23.24
N GLY A 216 14.66 -4.90 -22.82
CA GLY A 216 14.15 -4.23 -21.63
C GLY A 216 14.64 -4.84 -20.31
N ILE A 217 15.69 -5.66 -20.34
CA ILE A 217 16.28 -6.31 -19.17
C ILE A 217 17.43 -5.45 -18.64
N ARG A 218 17.54 -5.28 -17.32
CA ARG A 218 18.61 -4.48 -16.73
C ARG A 218 19.90 -5.31 -16.70
N ALA A 219 20.92 -4.86 -17.40
CA ALA A 219 22.24 -5.48 -17.38
C ALA A 219 23.34 -4.43 -17.18
N THR A 220 24.46 -4.86 -16.62
CA THR A 220 25.64 -4.02 -16.43
C THR A 220 26.92 -4.75 -16.84
N VAL A 221 27.99 -4.01 -17.09
CA VAL A 221 29.32 -4.53 -17.42
C VAL A 221 30.37 -3.78 -16.61
N LEU A 222 31.39 -4.49 -16.14
CA LEU A 222 32.56 -3.89 -15.50
C LEU A 222 33.74 -3.85 -16.47
N TYR A 223 34.41 -2.70 -16.50
CA TYR A 223 35.56 -2.41 -17.35
C TYR A 223 36.87 -2.49 -16.56
N ASP A 224 37.10 -3.64 -15.94
CA ASP A 224 38.39 -3.97 -15.35
C ASP A 224 39.00 -5.15 -16.12
N LYS A 225 40.24 -4.96 -16.59
CA LYS A 225 40.98 -5.93 -17.41
C LYS A 225 41.45 -7.15 -16.61
N ASN A 226 41.55 -7.00 -15.29
CA ASN A 226 42.08 -8.03 -14.40
C ASN A 226 41.01 -8.63 -13.47
N MET A 227 39.73 -8.29 -13.68
CA MET A 227 38.65 -8.77 -12.83
C MET A 227 38.47 -10.28 -13.00
N THR A 228 38.53 -11.02 -11.90
CA THR A 228 38.25 -12.45 -11.90
C THR A 228 36.74 -12.72 -11.82
N LEU A 229 36.34 -13.97 -12.06
CA LEU A 229 34.94 -14.39 -11.91
C LEU A 229 34.47 -14.29 -10.44
N ASP A 230 35.39 -14.43 -9.49
CA ASP A 230 35.08 -14.33 -8.06
C ASP A 230 34.90 -12.86 -7.65
N ASP A 231 35.72 -11.94 -8.15
CA ASP A 231 35.52 -10.49 -7.99
C ASP A 231 34.18 -10.05 -8.60
N ALA A 232 33.81 -10.62 -9.75
CA ALA A 232 32.52 -10.39 -10.39
C ALA A 232 31.36 -10.86 -9.50
N ALA A 233 31.51 -12.01 -8.84
CA ALA A 233 30.53 -12.55 -7.91
C ALA A 233 30.41 -11.72 -6.63
N ASP A 234 31.53 -11.24 -6.09
CA ASP A 234 31.55 -10.32 -4.95
C ASP A 234 30.87 -8.99 -5.28
N PHE A 235 31.16 -8.42 -6.45
CA PHE A 235 30.46 -7.24 -6.93
C PHE A 235 28.96 -7.49 -7.01
N CYS A 236 28.54 -8.62 -7.57
CA CYS A 236 27.13 -8.97 -7.68
C CYS A 236 26.46 -9.09 -6.32
N ARG A 237 27.10 -9.76 -5.34
CA ARG A 237 26.60 -9.87 -3.96
C ARG A 237 26.42 -8.50 -3.31
N ASN A 238 27.40 -7.62 -3.46
CA ASN A 238 27.42 -6.30 -2.84
C ASN A 238 26.41 -5.32 -3.48
N HIS A 239 26.08 -5.51 -4.75
CA HIS A 239 25.18 -4.62 -5.50
C HIS A 239 23.82 -5.25 -5.85
N GLY A 240 23.50 -6.39 -5.24
CA GLY A 240 22.21 -7.09 -5.40
C GLY A 240 21.95 -7.68 -6.79
N VAL A 241 22.99 -7.91 -7.59
CA VAL A 241 22.87 -8.53 -8.92
C VAL A 241 22.79 -10.05 -8.76
N GLN A 242 21.77 -10.68 -9.35
CA GLN A 242 21.47 -12.09 -9.06
C GLN A 242 22.19 -13.07 -9.99
N HIS A 243 22.57 -12.63 -11.19
CA HIS A 243 23.11 -13.49 -12.24
C HIS A 243 24.32 -12.87 -12.94
N ILE A 244 25.22 -13.75 -13.37
CA ILE A 244 26.38 -13.39 -14.20
C ILE A 244 26.24 -14.09 -15.55
N LEU A 245 26.28 -13.32 -16.64
CA LEU A 245 26.42 -13.80 -18.01
C LEU A 245 27.90 -13.88 -18.34
N VAL A 246 28.44 -15.09 -18.46
CA VAL A 246 29.84 -15.34 -18.75
C VAL A 246 30.02 -15.69 -20.21
N LEU A 247 30.81 -14.87 -20.91
CA LEU A 247 31.25 -15.05 -22.29
C LEU A 247 32.60 -15.75 -22.35
N ARG A 248 32.82 -16.59 -23.37
CA ARG A 248 34.10 -17.24 -23.66
C ARG A 248 34.60 -16.83 -25.03
N LYS A 249 35.92 -16.70 -25.17
CA LYS A 249 36.54 -16.32 -26.44
C LYS A 249 36.53 -17.47 -27.45
N GLU A 250 36.64 -18.69 -26.96
CA GLU A 250 36.68 -19.92 -27.77
C GLU A 250 35.29 -20.27 -28.32
N ASP A 251 34.22 -19.81 -27.67
CA ASP A 251 32.84 -20.09 -28.05
C ASP A 251 31.92 -18.89 -27.75
N PRO A 252 31.94 -17.84 -28.60
CA PRO A 252 31.13 -16.64 -28.39
C PRO A 252 29.63 -16.86 -28.66
N ALA A 253 29.24 -18.02 -29.18
CA ALA A 253 27.84 -18.39 -29.43
C ALA A 253 27.16 -18.94 -28.17
N ILE A 254 27.93 -19.45 -27.20
CA ILE A 254 27.43 -19.99 -25.94
C ILE A 254 27.65 -18.98 -24.81
N ILE A 255 26.56 -18.63 -24.13
CA ILE A 255 26.57 -17.77 -22.94
C ILE A 255 26.26 -18.64 -21.73
N LYS A 256 27.14 -18.59 -20.72
CA LYS A 256 26.93 -19.29 -19.46
C LYS A 256 26.26 -18.35 -18.46
N VAL A 257 25.11 -18.76 -17.92
CA VAL A 257 24.42 -18.05 -16.85
C VAL A 257 24.77 -18.69 -15.51
N ARG A 258 25.44 -17.92 -14.64
CA ARG A 258 25.81 -18.32 -13.28
C ARG A 258 24.91 -17.61 -12.27
N PHE A 259 24.38 -18.36 -11.30
CA PHE A 259 23.56 -17.84 -10.21
C PHE A 259 24.45 -17.49 -9.03
N VAL A 260 24.34 -16.27 -8.49
CA VAL A 260 25.22 -15.76 -7.43
C VAL A 260 24.83 -16.30 -6.05
N ASP A 261 23.55 -16.58 -5.83
CA ASP A 261 22.95 -16.81 -4.50
C ASP A 261 22.80 -18.29 -4.10
N LYS A 262 23.34 -19.24 -4.88
CA LYS A 262 23.29 -20.67 -4.54
C LYS A 262 24.68 -21.18 -4.19
N GLU A 263 24.85 -21.68 -2.96
CA GLU A 263 26.04 -22.43 -2.50
C GLU A 263 26.41 -23.60 -3.45
N LYS A 264 25.45 -24.09 -4.24
CA LYS A 264 25.68 -24.93 -5.41
C LYS A 264 25.71 -24.07 -6.67
N VAL A 265 26.87 -24.00 -7.31
CA VAL A 265 27.05 -23.37 -8.63
C VAL A 265 26.16 -24.08 -9.66
N SER A 266 24.96 -23.56 -9.91
CA SER A 266 24.16 -23.98 -11.04
C SER A 266 24.55 -23.13 -12.25
N GLU A 267 25.17 -23.76 -13.24
CA GLU A 267 25.45 -23.13 -14.54
C GLU A 267 24.38 -23.56 -15.55
N LYS A 268 23.76 -22.60 -16.23
CA LYS A 268 22.90 -22.87 -17.38
C LYS A 268 23.58 -22.35 -18.64
N ARG A 269 23.71 -23.19 -19.66
CA ARG A 269 24.21 -22.78 -20.98
C ARG A 269 23.03 -22.30 -21.83
N ILE A 270 23.18 -21.17 -22.49
CA ILE A 270 22.19 -20.58 -23.39
C ILE A 270 22.90 -20.22 -24.68
N TYR A 271 22.29 -20.55 -25.81
CA TYR A 271 22.78 -20.11 -27.12
C TYR A 271 22.37 -18.65 -27.37
N ARG A 272 23.24 -17.87 -28.02
CA ARG A 272 22.96 -16.46 -28.35
C ARG A 272 21.69 -16.29 -29.20
N SER A 273 21.35 -17.29 -30.02
CA SER A 273 20.08 -17.35 -30.77
C SER A 273 18.83 -17.46 -29.88
N GLU A 274 18.94 -18.11 -28.72
CA GLU A 274 17.85 -18.36 -27.77
C GLU A 274 17.76 -17.29 -26.66
N LEU A 275 18.67 -16.32 -26.69
CA LEU A 275 18.81 -15.28 -25.66
C LEU A 275 17.48 -14.54 -25.40
N LYS A 276 16.77 -14.20 -26.48
CA LYS A 276 15.48 -13.48 -26.43
C LYS A 276 14.38 -14.27 -25.72
N GLU A 277 14.41 -15.60 -25.78
CA GLU A 277 13.39 -16.46 -25.17
C GLU A 277 13.75 -16.89 -23.75
N GLN A 278 15.05 -17.11 -23.48
CA GLN A 278 15.51 -17.73 -22.24
C GLN A 278 15.78 -16.70 -21.13
N LEU A 279 16.30 -15.51 -21.43
CA LEU A 279 16.60 -14.49 -20.41
C LEU A 279 15.34 -13.98 -19.67
N PRO A 280 14.23 -13.62 -20.35
CA PRO A 280 13.02 -13.19 -19.65
C PRO A 280 12.46 -14.26 -18.71
N LYS A 281 12.53 -15.54 -19.11
CA LYS A 281 12.10 -16.69 -18.28
C LYS A 281 12.97 -16.86 -17.03
N ILE A 282 14.24 -16.44 -17.09
CA ILE A 282 15.16 -16.49 -15.94
C ILE A 282 14.85 -15.32 -14.99
N CYS A 283 14.59 -14.12 -15.52
CA CYS A 283 14.13 -12.97 -14.72
C CYS A 283 12.79 -13.22 -14.00
N LEU A 284 11.81 -13.81 -14.68
CA LEU A 284 10.46 -14.01 -14.14
C LEU A 284 10.40 -15.06 -13.01
N LYS A 285 11.32 -16.02 -12.96
CA LYS A 285 11.36 -17.06 -11.91
C LYS A 285 11.71 -16.52 -10.52
N ILE A 286 12.09 -15.25 -10.42
CA ILE A 286 12.48 -14.57 -9.17
C ILE A 286 11.30 -13.87 -8.50
N LEU A 287 10.26 -13.52 -9.27
CA LEU A 287 8.99 -13.11 -8.67
C LEU A 287 8.36 -14.36 -8.03
N PRO A 288 8.07 -14.38 -6.72
CA PRO A 288 7.38 -15.52 -6.13
C PRO A 288 6.10 -15.75 -6.91
N GLU A 289 5.93 -16.96 -7.46
CA GLU A 289 4.72 -17.37 -8.17
C GLU A 289 3.51 -17.11 -7.27
N SER A 290 2.85 -15.98 -7.51
CA SER A 290 1.49 -15.78 -7.06
C SER A 290 0.62 -16.51 -8.07
N LYS A 291 0.10 -17.66 -7.68
CA LYS A 291 -1.04 -18.28 -8.36
C LYS A 291 -2.24 -17.35 -8.18
N VAL A 292 -2.29 -16.31 -9.01
CA VAL A 292 -3.50 -15.57 -9.32
C VAL A 292 -3.55 -15.59 -10.84
N ASP A 293 -4.28 -16.57 -11.37
CA ASP A 293 -4.70 -16.57 -12.76
C ASP A 293 -5.39 -15.23 -13.04
N ASN A 294 -4.75 -14.38 -13.84
CA ASN A 294 -5.43 -13.37 -14.65
C ASN A 294 -4.50 -12.92 -15.76
N ASN A 295 -4.83 -13.41 -16.95
CA ASN A 295 -4.36 -12.94 -18.24
C ASN A 295 -4.54 -11.41 -18.34
N ARG A 296 -3.44 -10.65 -18.29
CA ARG A 296 -3.32 -9.26 -18.76
C ARG A 296 -1.83 -8.90 -18.85
N ASN A 297 -1.35 -8.78 -20.09
CA ASN A 297 -0.09 -8.15 -20.39
C ASN A 297 -0.13 -6.69 -19.94
N SER A 298 0.71 -6.33 -18.98
CA SER A 298 1.25 -4.98 -18.84
C SER A 298 2.53 -5.04 -18.02
N SER A 299 3.66 -4.86 -18.70
CA SER A 299 4.96 -4.67 -18.10
C SER A 299 4.94 -3.37 -17.28
N TYR A 300 4.86 -3.49 -15.96
CA TYR A 300 5.07 -2.34 -15.07
C TYR A 300 6.55 -2.25 -14.74
N SER A 301 7.24 -1.31 -15.39
CA SER A 301 8.45 -0.73 -14.79
C SER A 301 7.99 0.06 -13.57
N ASN A 302 8.53 -0.26 -12.39
CA ASN A 302 8.31 0.53 -11.18
C ASN A 302 9.13 1.82 -11.25
N THR A 303 8.66 2.75 -12.08
CA THR A 303 9.06 4.16 -12.01
C THR A 303 7.78 4.96 -11.82
N LEU A 304 7.70 5.78 -10.77
CA LEU A 304 6.65 6.78 -10.63
C LEU A 304 6.75 7.72 -11.85
N LEU A 305 5.85 7.52 -12.81
CA LEU A 305 5.76 8.34 -14.01
C LEU A 305 4.83 9.52 -13.73
N PHE A 306 5.39 10.65 -13.29
CA PHE A 306 4.70 11.93 -13.43
C PHE A 306 5.15 12.65 -14.70
N ASN A 307 4.22 13.39 -15.29
CA ASN A 307 4.49 14.35 -16.35
C ASN A 307 4.93 15.67 -15.70
N VAL A 308 6.02 16.26 -16.18
CA VAL A 308 6.48 17.57 -15.70
C VAL A 308 6.04 18.63 -16.71
N ARG A 309 5.22 19.58 -16.28
CA ARG A 309 4.74 20.69 -17.11
C ARG A 309 5.29 22.01 -16.58
N PHE A 310 6.17 22.63 -17.37
CA PHE A 310 6.63 23.98 -17.11
C PHE A 310 5.64 24.99 -17.70
N LEU A 311 5.31 26.02 -16.93
CA LEU A 311 4.56 27.18 -17.41
C LEU A 311 5.28 27.81 -18.61
N ALA A 312 4.52 28.42 -19.52
CA ALA A 312 5.07 29.00 -20.74
C ALA A 312 6.17 30.05 -20.47
N SER A 313 6.06 30.81 -19.37
CA SER A 313 7.08 31.77 -18.92
C SER A 313 8.38 31.11 -18.44
N ASP A 314 8.33 29.83 -18.07
CA ASP A 314 9.38 29.14 -17.33
C ASP A 314 10.12 28.11 -18.20
N LYS A 315 9.78 28.02 -19.50
CA LYS A 315 10.41 27.15 -20.51
C LYS A 315 11.82 27.62 -20.90
N ASN A 316 12.69 27.81 -19.93
CA ASN A 316 14.09 28.20 -20.15
C ASN A 316 15.01 26.96 -20.09
N HIS A 317 16.11 26.98 -20.85
CA HIS A 317 17.04 25.85 -20.95
C HIS A 317 17.63 25.42 -19.60
N ALA A 318 17.75 26.36 -18.66
CA ALA A 318 18.20 26.12 -17.28
C ALA A 318 17.16 25.34 -16.44
N ASN A 319 15.86 25.62 -16.62
CA ASN A 319 14.78 24.94 -15.90
C ASN A 319 14.58 23.52 -16.41
N LYS A 320 14.69 23.29 -17.72
CA LYS A 320 14.71 21.93 -18.31
C LYS A 320 15.88 21.08 -17.80
N LYS A 321 17.05 21.68 -17.53
CA LYS A 321 18.18 20.96 -16.90
C LYS A 321 17.93 20.61 -15.43
N ARG A 322 17.06 21.35 -14.73
CA ARG A 322 16.68 21.08 -13.34
C ARG A 322 15.59 20.01 -13.21
N GLU A 323 14.85 19.74 -14.28
CA GLU A 323 13.80 18.71 -14.35
C GLU A 323 14.21 17.35 -13.76
N PRO A 324 15.34 16.71 -14.13
CA PRO A 324 15.74 15.43 -13.55
C PRO A 324 16.00 15.50 -12.04
N ASN A 325 16.52 16.64 -11.55
CA ASN A 325 16.79 16.83 -10.12
C ASN A 325 15.50 17.03 -9.32
N ILE A 326 14.60 17.88 -9.82
CA ILE A 326 13.27 18.08 -9.26
C ILE A 326 12.51 16.75 -9.24
N ARG A 327 12.60 15.99 -10.35
CA ARG A 327 11.98 14.67 -10.47
C ARG A 327 12.49 13.71 -9.41
N SER A 328 13.81 13.61 -9.26
CA SER A 328 14.44 12.77 -8.24
C SER A 328 14.00 13.15 -6.82
N GLN A 329 13.96 14.45 -6.50
CA GLN A 329 13.55 14.94 -5.19
C GLN A 329 12.08 14.61 -4.88
N VAL A 330 11.18 14.87 -5.84
CA VAL A 330 9.75 14.58 -5.67
C VAL A 330 9.49 13.07 -5.57
N ILE A 331 10.16 12.23 -6.38
CA ILE A 331 10.05 10.76 -6.27
C ILE A 331 10.50 10.28 -4.90
N THR A 332 11.66 10.76 -4.44
CA THR A 332 12.24 10.38 -3.14
C THR A 332 11.33 10.76 -1.98
N ALA A 333 10.69 11.93 -2.06
CA ALA A 333 9.81 12.44 -1.00
C ALA A 333 8.40 11.84 -1.03
N LEU A 334 7.88 11.45 -2.20
CA LEU A 334 6.50 10.98 -2.32
C LEU A 334 6.29 9.57 -1.81
N GLN A 335 7.30 8.69 -1.79
CA GLN A 335 7.25 7.30 -1.26
C GLN A 335 5.91 6.56 -1.47
N THR A 336 5.24 6.79 -2.61
CA THR A 336 3.84 6.36 -2.84
C THR A 336 3.72 5.40 -4.03
N THR A 337 2.63 4.64 -4.02
CA THR A 337 2.32 3.57 -4.96
C THR A 337 2.04 4.13 -6.38
N PRO A 338 2.45 3.46 -7.47
CA PRO A 338 2.30 3.92 -8.86
C PRO A 338 0.86 3.92 -9.44
N SER A 339 -0.19 3.91 -8.61
CA SER A 339 -1.58 3.75 -9.07
C SER A 339 -2.29 5.05 -9.45
N ARG A 340 -1.68 6.21 -9.25
CA ARG A 340 -2.26 7.53 -9.59
C ARG A 340 -1.49 8.21 -10.72
N ILE A 341 -2.21 8.93 -11.57
CA ILE A 341 -1.62 9.83 -12.56
C ILE A 341 -1.22 11.11 -11.82
N TRP A 342 0.06 11.43 -11.86
CA TRP A 342 0.65 12.58 -11.19
C TRP A 342 1.11 13.61 -12.22
N GLU A 343 0.75 14.86 -12.00
CA GLU A 343 1.11 15.98 -12.87
C GLU A 343 1.90 17.00 -12.04
N LEU A 344 3.18 17.18 -12.36
CA LEU A 344 4.09 18.06 -11.63
C LEU A 344 4.25 19.39 -12.36
N ILE A 345 3.95 20.49 -11.67
CA ILE A 345 4.12 21.86 -12.16
C ILE A 345 5.18 22.57 -11.32
N PRO A 346 6.41 22.76 -11.84
CA PRO A 346 7.42 23.60 -11.21
C PRO A 346 7.06 25.08 -11.36
N LEU A 347 7.15 25.83 -10.26
CA LEU A 347 6.77 27.24 -10.16
C LEU A 347 7.91 28.08 -9.59
N ASP A 348 8.16 29.25 -10.18
CA ASP A 348 9.04 30.28 -9.63
C ASP A 348 8.32 31.12 -8.56
N LEU A 349 7.71 30.44 -7.59
CA LEU A 349 6.94 31.02 -6.50
C LEU A 349 7.42 30.47 -5.17
N LYS A 350 7.47 31.34 -4.15
CA LYS A 350 7.75 30.91 -2.77
C LYS A 350 6.63 30.03 -2.23
N MET A 351 6.97 29.17 -1.28
CA MET A 351 6.08 28.20 -0.68
C MET A 351 4.89 28.85 0.03
N ASP A 352 5.06 30.04 0.60
CA ASP A 352 3.97 30.81 1.21
C ASP A 352 2.85 31.16 0.21
N VAL A 353 3.22 31.39 -1.06
CA VAL A 353 2.28 31.66 -2.14
C VAL A 353 1.58 30.36 -2.55
N ILE A 354 2.33 29.27 -2.68
CA ILE A 354 1.78 27.94 -3.01
C ILE A 354 0.80 27.46 -1.93
N ASN A 355 1.13 27.60 -0.65
CA ASN A 355 0.24 27.23 0.45
C ASN A 355 -1.07 28.03 0.42
N LYS A 356 -1.01 29.33 0.07
CA LYS A 356 -2.22 30.15 -0.12
C LYS A 356 -3.05 29.67 -1.29
N ILE A 357 -2.44 29.38 -2.45
CA ILE A 357 -3.15 28.81 -3.61
C ILE A 357 -3.92 27.55 -3.21
N ILE A 358 -3.29 26.66 -2.43
CA ILE A 358 -3.90 25.42 -1.98
C ILE A 358 -5.06 25.65 -1.01
N SER A 359 -4.96 26.64 -0.12
CA SER A 359 -6.06 26.96 0.80
C SER A 359 -7.33 27.48 0.11
N PHE A 360 -7.20 28.03 -1.11
CA PHE A 360 -8.32 28.61 -1.87
C PHE A 360 -8.77 27.73 -3.04
N CYS A 361 -7.99 26.72 -3.43
CA CYS A 361 -8.23 25.89 -4.60
C CYS A 361 -8.62 24.48 -4.19
N ASP A 362 -9.88 24.12 -4.43
CA ASP A 362 -10.33 22.72 -4.38
C ASP A 362 -10.14 22.09 -5.76
N VAL A 363 -9.16 21.22 -5.86
CA VAL A 363 -8.76 20.58 -7.12
C VAL A 363 -9.65 19.39 -7.47
N SER A 364 -10.51 18.93 -6.55
CA SER A 364 -11.57 17.97 -6.83
C SER A 364 -12.77 18.59 -7.57
N ALA A 365 -12.80 19.92 -7.67
CA ALA A 365 -13.89 20.65 -8.30
C ALA A 365 -13.74 20.75 -9.83
N ASN A 366 -14.85 21.00 -10.53
CA ASN A 366 -14.89 21.16 -11.99
C ASN A 366 -14.04 22.37 -12.45
N GLU A 367 -13.67 22.41 -13.73
CA GLU A 367 -12.86 23.50 -14.33
C GLU A 367 -13.36 24.91 -13.99
N GLU A 368 -14.69 25.12 -13.97
CA GLU A 368 -15.31 26.40 -13.62
C GLU A 368 -15.05 26.81 -12.17
N CYS A 369 -15.01 25.84 -11.24
CA CYS A 369 -14.68 26.10 -9.84
C CYS A 369 -13.20 26.48 -9.68
N ILE A 370 -12.29 25.82 -10.41
CA ILE A 370 -10.87 26.17 -10.41
C ILE A 370 -10.69 27.60 -10.92
N ARG A 371 -11.33 27.97 -12.05
CA ARG A 371 -11.29 29.34 -12.57
C ARG A 371 -11.81 30.34 -11.55
N ARG A 372 -12.98 30.06 -10.95
CA ARG A 372 -13.58 30.94 -9.93
C ARG A 372 -12.66 31.14 -8.72
N SER A 373 -12.04 30.07 -8.20
CA SER A 373 -11.07 30.17 -7.10
C SER A 373 -9.89 31.08 -7.43
N PHE A 374 -9.40 31.02 -8.68
CA PHE A 374 -8.31 31.89 -9.12
C PHE A 374 -8.76 33.34 -9.31
N ASP A 375 -9.88 33.58 -9.99
CA ASP A 375 -10.36 34.92 -10.33
C ASP A 375 -10.90 35.70 -9.12
N GLU A 376 -11.62 35.04 -8.20
CA GLU A 376 -12.26 35.68 -7.05
C GLU A 376 -11.40 35.61 -5.77
N GLY A 377 -10.62 34.54 -5.58
CA GLY A 377 -9.86 34.29 -4.34
C GLY A 377 -8.37 34.59 -4.44
N ILE A 378 -7.69 34.00 -5.42
CA ILE A 378 -6.22 33.98 -5.48
C ILE A 378 -5.69 35.26 -6.14
N ILE A 379 -6.03 35.55 -7.40
CA ILE A 379 -5.50 36.66 -8.20
C ILE A 379 -5.72 38.04 -7.53
N PRO A 380 -6.88 38.34 -6.91
CA PRO A 380 -7.09 39.60 -6.22
C PRO A 380 -6.20 39.77 -4.98
N GLY A 381 -5.84 38.66 -4.32
CA GLY A 381 -5.01 38.64 -3.10
C GLY A 381 -3.51 38.83 -3.34
N PHE A 382 -3.05 38.91 -4.60
CA PHE A 382 -1.64 39.06 -4.94
C PHE A 382 -1.33 40.36 -5.72
N PRO A 383 -0.12 40.92 -5.56
CA PRO A 383 0.32 42.10 -6.32
C PRO A 383 0.22 41.90 -7.84
N ASN A 384 -0.08 42.98 -8.58
CA ASN A 384 -0.31 42.98 -10.03
C ASN A 384 0.77 42.22 -10.85
N LYS A 385 2.02 42.22 -10.39
CA LYS A 385 3.13 41.50 -11.04
C LYS A 385 2.94 39.98 -11.14
N PHE A 386 2.17 39.37 -10.23
CA PHE A 386 1.93 37.92 -10.23
C PHE A 386 0.65 37.52 -10.98
N ARG A 387 -0.22 38.47 -11.34
CA ARG A 387 -1.53 38.17 -11.95
C ARG A 387 -1.39 37.35 -13.23
N LYS A 388 -0.53 37.78 -14.16
CA LYS A 388 -0.30 37.07 -15.42
C LYS A 388 0.23 35.64 -15.20
N TYR A 389 1.08 35.46 -14.20
CA TYR A 389 1.67 34.15 -13.87
C TYR A 389 0.63 33.21 -13.23
N LEU A 390 -0.20 33.73 -12.33
CA LEU A 390 -1.29 32.99 -11.70
C LEU A 390 -2.40 32.63 -12.70
N SER A 391 -2.70 33.49 -13.67
CA SER A 391 -3.62 33.17 -14.76
C SER A 391 -3.10 32.02 -15.62
N GLN A 392 -1.80 31.99 -15.94
CA GLN A 392 -1.19 30.87 -16.67
C GLN A 392 -1.23 29.56 -15.87
N LEU A 393 -1.01 29.63 -14.55
CA LEU A 393 -1.16 28.47 -13.67
C LEU A 393 -2.60 27.95 -13.66
N CYS A 394 -3.58 28.85 -13.60
CA CYS A 394 -5.00 28.49 -13.66
C CYS A 394 -5.34 27.76 -14.96
N GLU A 395 -4.89 28.28 -16.11
CA GLU A 395 -5.12 27.68 -17.42
C GLU A 395 -4.51 26.26 -17.52
N GLU A 396 -3.28 26.07 -17.07
CA GLU A 396 -2.63 24.74 -17.07
C GLU A 396 -3.31 23.76 -16.11
N MET A 397 -3.73 24.20 -14.92
CA MET A 397 -4.49 23.36 -13.99
C MET A 397 -5.85 22.95 -14.59
N CYS A 398 -6.53 23.86 -15.29
CA CYS A 398 -7.77 23.54 -16.01
C CYS A 398 -7.52 22.55 -17.16
N ASP A 399 -6.47 22.75 -17.97
CA ASP A 399 -6.12 21.84 -19.07
C ASP A 399 -5.77 20.43 -18.58
N ILE A 400 -5.05 20.34 -17.46
CA ILE A 400 -4.75 19.07 -16.79
C ILE A 400 -6.03 18.40 -16.30
N ARG A 401 -6.96 19.14 -15.68
CA ARG A 401 -8.24 18.59 -15.21
C ARG A 401 -9.12 18.14 -16.37
N ALA A 402 -9.13 18.87 -17.48
CA ALA A 402 -9.86 18.54 -18.70
C ALA A 402 -9.37 17.22 -19.33
N LYS A 403 -8.05 17.04 -19.41
CA LYS A 403 -7.41 15.87 -20.03
C LYS A 403 -7.37 14.65 -19.11
N THR A 404 -7.21 14.87 -17.81
CA THR A 404 -7.03 13.83 -16.80
C THR A 404 -7.86 14.13 -15.54
N PRO A 405 -9.16 13.81 -15.53
CA PRO A 405 -10.09 14.24 -14.48
C PRO A 405 -9.83 13.63 -13.10
N ASN A 406 -8.99 12.59 -13.00
CA ASN A 406 -8.63 11.90 -11.75
C ASN A 406 -7.14 12.04 -11.38
N CYS A 407 -6.41 13.00 -11.97
CA CYS A 407 -5.00 13.21 -11.65
C CYS A 407 -4.81 14.02 -10.36
N ALA A 408 -3.71 13.74 -9.65
CA ALA A 408 -3.21 14.58 -8.57
C ALA A 408 -2.19 15.59 -9.13
N ILE A 409 -2.31 16.85 -8.74
CA ILE A 409 -1.44 17.94 -9.21
C ILE A 409 -0.42 18.27 -8.11
N ILE A 410 0.85 18.28 -8.46
CA ILE A 410 1.95 18.64 -7.56
C ILE A 410 2.46 20.02 -7.95
N LEU A 411 2.44 20.97 -7.03
CA LEU A 411 3.03 22.29 -7.21
C LEU A 411 4.39 22.33 -6.50
N TYR A 412 5.46 22.54 -7.26
CA TYR A 412 6.84 22.53 -6.75
C TYR A 412 7.45 23.94 -6.80
N SER A 413 7.93 24.45 -5.67
CA SER A 413 8.66 25.73 -5.59
C SER A 413 10.10 25.55 -6.07
N LEU A 414 10.46 26.22 -7.16
CA LEU A 414 11.85 26.30 -7.65
C LEU A 414 12.76 27.10 -6.71
N ILE A 415 12.18 27.98 -5.87
CA ILE A 415 12.90 28.85 -4.94
C ILE A 415 13.26 28.09 -3.67
N ASP A 416 12.28 27.39 -3.09
CA ASP A 416 12.42 26.73 -1.77
C ASP A 416 12.74 25.23 -1.90
N SER A 417 12.79 24.71 -3.13
CA SER A 417 13.02 23.28 -3.44
C SER A 417 12.11 22.34 -2.65
N ASN A 418 10.83 22.69 -2.58
CA ASN A 418 9.82 21.96 -1.83
C ASN A 418 8.49 21.97 -2.58
N PHE A 419 7.59 21.04 -2.28
CA PHE A 419 6.33 20.90 -3.00
C PHE A 419 5.13 20.66 -2.10
N ARG A 420 3.96 20.86 -2.70
CA ARG A 420 2.68 20.51 -2.13
C ARG A 420 1.84 19.78 -3.16
N ILE A 421 0.92 18.98 -2.65
CA ILE A 421 0.06 18.13 -3.45
C ILE A 421 -1.36 18.65 -3.32
N LEU A 422 -2.04 18.74 -4.45
CA LEU A 422 -3.48 18.93 -4.55
C LEU A 422 -4.07 17.61 -5.03
N ILE A 423 -4.92 17.01 -4.19
CA ILE A 423 -5.59 15.71 -4.43
C ILE A 423 -7.05 15.95 -4.76
#